data_AF-A0A7Z9WFU1-F1
#
_entry.id   AF-A0A7Z9WFU1-F1
#
_cell.length_a   1.000
_cell.length_b   1.000
_cell.length_c   1.000
_cell.angle_alpha   90.00
_cell.angle_beta   90.00
_cell.angle_gamma   90.00
#
_symmetry.space_group_name_H-M   'P 1'
#
loop_
_entity.id
_entity.type
_entity.pdbx_description
1 polymer ?
#
loop_
_entity_poly.entity_id
_entity_poly.type
_entity_poly.pdbx_seq_one_letter_code
_entity_poly.pdbx_strand_id
1 'polypeptide(L)'
;MNPKQTYLKEEVEWIQNSGEIPEVAFYTSLYYLTKKEDGPKLTLSASDIKCLEDAVIHRYKTIILRDLNYSNRGSDSFRGIKRAIVNYNRLKNYLSGKNRLIPGWKKEIRQAFLTYLNLEYRDISDGRAYRTINCDREELEQFARELGVDLNTENLDLCFTQVPLTFEEVYRVTLLSEMKDYPFKLVYDRGDHFEVVILNEGRKQFPFTLKVFYGQAQSEKQQIRLKVDAIYRSIPKLPAPWKD
;
A
#
# COMPACT_ATOMS: atom_id res chain seq x y z
N MET A 1 0.09 23.17 -36.51
CA MET A 1 -0.62 22.97 -35.23
C MET A 1 -0.85 24.34 -34.62
N ASN A 2 -2.04 24.63 -34.06
CA ASN A 2 -2.30 25.93 -33.42
C ASN A 2 -1.43 26.07 -32.15
N PRO A 3 -0.72 27.20 -31.90
CA PRO A 3 0.10 27.39 -30.71
C PRO A 3 -0.58 27.02 -29.39
N LYS A 4 -1.88 27.34 -29.24
CA LYS A 4 -2.68 26.95 -28.07
C LYS A 4 -2.79 25.43 -27.91
N GLN A 5 -2.95 24.70 -29.00
CA GLN A 5 -3.04 23.24 -28.98
C GLN A 5 -1.71 22.59 -28.59
N THR A 6 -0.58 23.20 -28.97
CA THR A 6 0.75 22.75 -28.58
C THR A 6 0.93 22.83 -27.06
N TYR A 7 0.67 24.00 -26.45
CA TYR A 7 0.76 24.16 -24.99
C TYR A 7 -0.18 23.21 -24.24
N LEU A 8 -1.42 23.05 -24.71
CA LEU A 8 -2.36 22.12 -24.08
C LEU A 8 -1.88 20.67 -24.15
N LYS A 9 -1.30 20.26 -25.27
CA LYS A 9 -0.75 18.92 -25.43
C LYS A 9 0.40 18.66 -24.46
N GLU A 10 1.34 19.62 -24.36
CA GLU A 10 2.48 19.54 -23.45
C GLU A 10 2.02 19.42 -21.98
N GLU A 11 1.06 20.25 -21.56
CA GLU A 11 0.52 20.19 -20.20
C GLU A 11 -0.27 18.91 -19.92
N VAL A 12 -1.00 18.37 -20.91
CA VAL A 12 -1.65 17.06 -20.79
C VAL A 12 -0.62 15.96 -20.56
N GLU A 13 0.45 15.93 -21.36
CA GLU A 13 1.54 14.96 -21.21
C GLU A 13 2.23 15.11 -19.85
N TRP A 14 2.45 16.34 -19.39
CA TRP A 14 2.99 16.61 -18.06
C TRP A 14 2.10 16.04 -16.94
N ILE A 15 0.79 16.31 -16.96
CA ILE A 15 -0.16 15.79 -15.97
C ILE A 15 -0.19 14.25 -15.98
N GLN A 16 -0.22 13.63 -17.17
CA GLN A 16 -0.23 12.18 -17.33
C GLN A 16 1.04 11.49 -16.80
N ASN A 17 2.16 12.22 -16.71
CA ASN A 17 3.43 11.71 -16.21
C ASN A 17 3.79 12.22 -14.80
N SER A 18 2.91 13.01 -14.17
CA SER A 18 3.10 13.59 -12.84
C SER A 18 3.17 12.56 -11.71
N GLY A 19 3.51 12.99 -10.49
CA GLY A 19 3.65 12.10 -9.34
C GLY A 19 2.35 11.50 -8.80
N GLU A 20 2.31 11.30 -7.49
CA GLU A 20 1.22 10.63 -6.76
C GLU A 20 -0.02 11.52 -6.51
N ILE A 21 0.03 12.79 -6.90
CA ILE A 21 -1.06 13.77 -6.70
C ILE A 21 -1.23 14.58 -7.99
N PRO A 22 -1.86 14.01 -9.04
CA PRO A 22 -1.99 14.64 -10.35
C PRO A 22 -2.81 15.94 -10.35
N GLU A 23 -3.64 16.22 -9.33
CA GLU A 23 -4.34 17.50 -9.20
C GLU A 23 -3.38 18.66 -9.02
N VAL A 24 -2.26 18.44 -8.32
CA VAL A 24 -1.24 19.49 -8.15
C VAL A 24 -0.70 19.86 -9.52
N ALA A 25 -0.33 18.87 -10.35
CA ALA A 25 0.12 19.12 -11.72
C ALA A 25 -0.96 19.85 -12.53
N PHE A 26 -2.22 19.45 -12.42
CA PHE A 26 -3.33 20.14 -13.09
C PHE A 26 -3.47 21.61 -12.72
N TYR A 27 -3.43 21.95 -11.43
CA TYR A 27 -3.53 23.35 -11.00
C TYR A 27 -2.28 24.15 -11.37
N THR A 28 -1.10 23.51 -11.36
CA THR A 28 0.14 24.11 -11.88
C THR A 28 0.02 24.41 -13.38
N SER A 29 -0.49 23.47 -14.17
CA SER A 29 -0.74 23.65 -15.60
C SER A 29 -1.75 24.77 -15.86
N LEU A 30 -2.87 24.81 -15.12
CA LEU A 30 -3.83 25.93 -15.22
C LEU A 30 -3.17 27.28 -14.94
N TYR A 31 -2.35 27.37 -13.89
CA TYR A 31 -1.64 28.60 -13.55
C TYR A 31 -0.65 28.99 -14.64
N TYR A 32 0.17 28.05 -15.13
CA TYR A 32 1.11 28.26 -16.22
C TYR A 32 0.40 28.82 -17.46
N LEU A 33 -0.66 28.13 -17.90
CA LEU A 33 -1.38 28.45 -19.13
C LEU A 33 -2.09 29.81 -19.07
N THR A 34 -2.55 30.25 -17.88
CA THR A 34 -3.48 31.40 -17.77
C THR A 34 -2.91 32.63 -17.05
N LYS A 35 -2.03 32.44 -16.06
CA LYS A 35 -1.66 33.49 -15.09
C LYS A 35 -0.16 33.75 -14.97
N LYS A 36 0.68 32.77 -15.29
CA LYS A 36 2.13 32.90 -15.11
C LYS A 36 2.68 34.01 -16.01
N GLU A 37 3.56 34.84 -15.47
CA GLU A 37 4.07 36.04 -16.14
C GLU A 37 4.79 35.74 -17.46
N ASP A 38 5.62 34.70 -17.45
CA ASP A 38 6.35 34.11 -18.59
C ASP A 38 5.58 32.97 -19.28
N GLY A 39 4.32 32.75 -18.90
CA GLY A 39 3.43 31.75 -19.51
C GLY A 39 2.68 32.27 -20.75
N PRO A 40 1.92 31.41 -21.45
CA PRO A 40 1.27 31.76 -22.71
C PRO A 40 -0.01 32.63 -22.56
N LYS A 41 -0.48 32.90 -21.33
CA LYS A 41 -1.62 33.80 -21.02
C LYS A 41 -2.87 33.51 -21.86
N LEU A 42 -3.20 32.24 -21.99
CA LEU A 42 -4.30 31.75 -22.81
C LEU A 42 -5.65 31.93 -22.09
N THR A 43 -6.69 32.25 -22.86
CA THR A 43 -8.08 32.05 -22.43
C THR A 43 -8.49 30.61 -22.73
N LEU A 44 -8.78 29.84 -21.67
CA LEU A 44 -9.20 28.45 -21.76
C LEU A 44 -10.73 28.35 -21.87
N SER A 45 -11.19 27.55 -22.81
CA SER A 45 -12.58 27.13 -22.92
C SER A 45 -12.87 25.97 -21.96
N ALA A 46 -14.15 25.68 -21.74
CA ALA A 46 -14.55 24.49 -20.98
C ALA A 46 -13.99 23.18 -21.58
N SER A 47 -13.84 23.12 -22.91
CA SER A 47 -13.25 21.94 -23.58
C SER A 47 -11.76 21.79 -23.28
N ASP A 48 -11.02 22.89 -23.18
CA ASP A 48 -9.59 22.86 -22.86
C ASP A 48 -9.37 22.38 -21.43
N ILE A 49 -10.17 22.91 -20.48
CA ILE A 49 -10.13 22.50 -19.08
C ILE A 49 -10.47 21.01 -18.97
N LYS A 50 -11.53 20.55 -19.66
CA LYS A 50 -11.91 19.14 -19.68
C LYS A 50 -10.79 18.22 -20.15
N CYS A 51 -9.99 18.64 -21.13
CA CYS A 51 -8.85 17.86 -21.61
C CYS A 51 -7.76 17.69 -20.54
N LEU A 52 -7.47 18.75 -19.77
CA LEU A 52 -6.54 18.69 -18.64
C LEU A 52 -7.09 17.83 -17.49
N GLU A 53 -8.40 17.87 -17.24
CA GLU A 53 -9.05 17.00 -16.24
C GLU A 53 -9.00 15.52 -16.66
N ASP A 54 -9.20 15.23 -17.96
CA ASP A 54 -9.06 13.88 -18.50
C ASP A 54 -7.65 13.34 -18.30
N ALA A 55 -6.63 14.20 -18.37
CA ALA A 55 -5.24 13.84 -18.05
C ALA A 55 -5.06 13.44 -16.57
N VAL A 56 -5.70 14.16 -15.63
CA VAL A 56 -5.68 13.82 -14.19
C VAL A 56 -6.32 12.45 -13.95
N ILE A 57 -7.49 12.23 -14.54
CA ILE A 57 -8.24 10.97 -14.45
C ILE A 57 -7.40 9.82 -15.00
N HIS A 58 -6.79 10.02 -16.17
CA HIS A 58 -5.91 9.03 -16.78
C HIS A 58 -4.75 8.68 -15.85
N ARG A 59 -4.08 9.69 -15.28
CA ARG A 59 -2.98 9.45 -14.34
C ARG A 59 -3.43 8.67 -13.12
N TYR A 60 -4.56 9.03 -12.52
CA TYR A 60 -5.11 8.30 -11.39
C TYR A 60 -5.35 6.83 -11.70
N LYS A 61 -5.95 6.54 -12.86
CA LYS A 61 -6.16 5.17 -13.31
C LYS A 61 -4.82 4.43 -13.46
N THR A 62 -3.82 5.05 -14.08
CA THR A 62 -2.50 4.46 -14.28
C THR A 62 -1.82 4.10 -12.95
N ILE A 63 -1.85 4.99 -11.95
CA ILE A 63 -1.23 4.70 -10.64
C ILE A 63 -2.01 3.63 -9.86
N ILE A 64 -3.35 3.64 -9.91
CA ILE A 64 -4.17 2.61 -9.24
C ILE A 64 -3.90 1.23 -9.86
N LEU A 65 -3.86 1.13 -11.19
CA LEU A 65 -3.58 -0.13 -11.88
C LEU A 65 -2.14 -0.61 -11.64
N ARG A 66 -1.16 0.31 -11.55
CA ARG A 66 0.21 -0.01 -11.14
C ARG A 66 0.25 -0.60 -9.73
N ASP A 67 -0.47 0.02 -8.79
CA ASP A 67 -0.51 -0.42 -7.39
C ASP A 67 -1.21 -1.79 -7.22
N LEU A 68 -2.19 -2.09 -8.09
CA LEU A 68 -2.89 -3.37 -8.19
C LEU A 68 -2.19 -4.38 -9.12
N ASN A 69 -1.05 -4.06 -9.71
CA ASN A 69 -0.32 -5.01 -10.55
C ASN A 69 0.45 -6.01 -9.67
N TYR A 70 -0.11 -7.21 -9.54
CA TYR A 70 0.47 -8.27 -8.73
C TYR A 70 1.88 -8.70 -9.18
N SER A 71 2.17 -8.61 -10.48
CA SER A 71 3.48 -8.95 -11.05
C SER A 71 4.59 -7.99 -10.63
N ASN A 72 4.24 -6.79 -10.12
CA ASN A 72 5.24 -5.85 -9.60
C ASN A 72 5.77 -6.26 -8.23
N ARG A 73 5.19 -7.27 -7.56
CA ARG A 73 5.64 -7.75 -6.24
C ARG A 73 7.15 -8.00 -6.23
N GLY A 74 7.83 -7.47 -5.20
CA GLY A 74 9.29 -7.56 -5.06
C GLY A 74 10.08 -6.50 -5.82
N SER A 75 9.43 -5.64 -6.61
CA SER A 75 10.05 -4.46 -7.20
C SER A 75 9.85 -3.21 -6.34
N ASP A 76 10.72 -2.22 -6.52
CA ASP A 76 10.60 -0.89 -5.90
C ASP A 76 9.34 -0.13 -6.32
N SER A 77 8.68 -0.57 -7.39
CA SER A 77 7.42 0.01 -7.87
C SER A 77 6.18 -0.55 -7.17
N PHE A 78 6.34 -1.65 -6.41
CA PHE A 78 5.24 -2.27 -5.69
C PHE A 78 4.80 -1.41 -4.50
N ARG A 79 3.49 -1.20 -4.38
CA ARG A 79 2.89 -0.41 -3.29
C ARG A 79 1.73 -1.14 -2.61
N GLY A 80 1.05 -2.02 -3.36
CA GLY A 80 -0.01 -2.88 -2.84
C GLY A 80 -1.38 -2.19 -2.71
N ILE A 81 -2.34 -2.95 -2.20
CA ILE A 81 -3.76 -2.59 -2.15
C ILE A 81 -3.99 -1.31 -1.33
N LYS A 82 -3.26 -1.11 -0.23
CA LYS A 82 -3.42 0.11 0.59
C LYS A 82 -3.18 1.39 -0.20
N ARG A 83 -2.17 1.39 -1.08
CA ARG A 83 -1.89 2.57 -1.92
C ARG A 83 -2.93 2.75 -3.02
N ALA A 84 -3.39 1.65 -3.62
CA ALA A 84 -4.50 1.66 -4.57
C ALA A 84 -5.77 2.28 -3.97
N ILE A 85 -6.12 1.92 -2.72
CA ILE A 85 -7.26 2.49 -1.98
C ILE A 85 -7.11 4.01 -1.81
N VAL A 86 -5.94 4.47 -1.37
CA VAL A 86 -5.67 5.91 -1.19
C VAL A 86 -5.84 6.67 -2.52
N ASN A 87 -5.25 6.15 -3.60
CA ASN A 87 -5.32 6.78 -4.91
C ASN A 87 -6.74 6.73 -5.51
N TYR A 88 -7.49 5.65 -5.26
CA TYR A 88 -8.90 5.53 -5.64
C TYR A 88 -9.79 6.55 -4.90
N ASN A 89 -9.59 6.72 -3.59
CA ASN A 89 -10.32 7.71 -2.81
C ASN A 89 -10.03 9.15 -3.26
N ARG A 90 -8.77 9.45 -3.62
CA ARG A 90 -8.41 10.74 -4.20
C ARG A 90 -9.12 10.99 -5.54
N LEU A 91 -9.13 10.00 -6.43
CA LEU A 91 -9.88 10.08 -7.69
C LEU A 91 -11.37 10.33 -7.44
N LYS A 92 -12.00 9.61 -6.51
CA LYS A 92 -13.40 9.84 -6.14
C LYS A 92 -13.64 11.28 -5.67
N ASN A 93 -12.78 11.79 -4.80
CA ASN A 93 -12.87 13.16 -4.27
C ASN A 93 -12.65 14.20 -5.38
N TYR A 94 -11.75 13.94 -6.31
CA TYR A 94 -11.55 14.79 -7.48
C TYR A 94 -12.81 14.86 -8.36
N LEU A 95 -13.53 13.75 -8.50
CA LEU A 95 -14.73 13.65 -9.35
C LEU A 95 -16.00 14.19 -8.67
N SER A 96 -16.12 14.08 -7.34
CA SER A 96 -17.33 14.48 -6.61
C SER A 96 -17.67 15.96 -6.79
N GLY A 97 -16.68 16.82 -7.04
CA GLY A 97 -16.86 18.24 -7.33
C GLY A 97 -17.15 18.58 -8.79
N LYS A 98 -17.16 17.62 -9.71
CA LYS A 98 -17.11 17.89 -11.18
C LYS A 98 -18.29 17.33 -11.97
N ASN A 99 -19.23 16.63 -11.34
CA ASN A 99 -20.37 15.96 -12.00
C ASN A 99 -19.98 15.16 -13.26
N ARG A 100 -18.83 14.48 -13.19
CA ARG A 100 -18.26 13.73 -14.32
C ARG A 100 -18.44 12.24 -14.13
N LEU A 101 -19.15 11.64 -15.08
CA LEU A 101 -19.17 10.19 -15.25
C LEU A 101 -18.01 9.80 -16.16
N ILE A 102 -17.14 8.93 -15.66
CA ILE A 102 -16.15 8.24 -16.50
C ILE A 102 -16.72 6.85 -16.77
N PRO A 103 -16.98 6.48 -18.03
CA PRO A 103 -17.40 5.12 -18.36
C PRO A 103 -16.24 4.13 -18.19
N GLY A 104 -16.50 2.92 -17.69
CA GLY A 104 -15.59 1.78 -17.79
C GLY A 104 -14.40 1.71 -16.81
N TRP A 105 -13.91 2.82 -16.26
CA TRP A 105 -12.74 2.81 -15.36
C TRP A 105 -12.90 1.89 -14.14
N LYS A 106 -14.09 1.92 -13.50
CA LYS A 106 -14.42 1.08 -12.35
C LYS A 106 -14.34 -0.41 -12.70
N LYS A 107 -14.69 -0.79 -13.93
CA LYS A 107 -14.62 -2.18 -14.41
C LYS A 107 -13.17 -2.66 -14.50
N GLU A 108 -12.26 -1.81 -14.99
CA GLU A 108 -10.85 -2.17 -15.12
C GLU A 108 -10.17 -2.30 -13.75
N ILE A 109 -10.43 -1.36 -12.82
CA ILE A 109 -9.91 -1.44 -11.45
C ILE A 109 -10.47 -2.67 -10.74
N ARG A 110 -11.77 -2.95 -10.89
CA ARG A 110 -12.41 -4.16 -10.38
C ARG A 110 -11.71 -5.43 -10.89
N GLN A 111 -11.43 -5.48 -12.20
CA GLN A 111 -10.77 -6.64 -12.79
C GLN A 111 -9.35 -6.82 -12.24
N ALA A 112 -8.56 -5.73 -12.15
CA ALA A 112 -7.22 -5.78 -11.58
C ALA A 112 -7.24 -6.22 -10.11
N PHE A 113 -8.19 -5.71 -9.31
CA PHE A 113 -8.38 -6.09 -7.92
C PHE A 113 -8.73 -7.58 -7.76
N LEU A 114 -9.68 -8.10 -8.54
CA LEU A 114 -10.03 -9.53 -8.54
C LEU A 114 -8.84 -10.41 -8.94
N THR A 115 -8.11 -10.01 -9.99
CA THR A 115 -6.90 -10.71 -10.42
C THR A 115 -5.85 -10.73 -9.31
N TYR A 116 -5.65 -9.60 -8.61
CA TYR A 116 -4.75 -9.53 -7.46
C TYR A 116 -5.15 -10.52 -6.37
N LEU A 117 -6.42 -10.51 -5.94
CA LEU A 117 -6.91 -11.39 -4.88
C LEU A 117 -6.73 -12.88 -5.21
N ASN A 118 -7.04 -13.25 -6.45
CA ASN A 118 -6.91 -14.64 -6.91
C ASN A 118 -5.46 -15.10 -6.94
N LEU A 119 -4.55 -14.26 -7.45
CA LEU A 119 -3.12 -14.58 -7.49
C LEU A 119 -2.52 -14.63 -6.07
N GLU A 120 -2.93 -13.71 -5.21
CA GLU A 120 -2.50 -13.70 -3.82
C GLU A 120 -2.93 -14.98 -3.09
N TYR A 121 -4.21 -15.35 -3.19
CA TYR A 121 -4.74 -16.58 -2.62
C TYR A 121 -3.99 -17.81 -3.13
N ARG A 122 -3.82 -17.92 -4.45
CA ARG A 122 -3.12 -19.04 -5.08
C ARG A 122 -1.69 -19.15 -4.56
N ASP A 123 -0.92 -18.07 -4.58
CA ASP A 123 0.48 -18.11 -4.14
C ASP A 123 0.59 -18.46 -2.64
N ILE A 124 -0.34 -18.02 -1.78
CA ILE A 124 -0.37 -18.42 -0.37
C ILE A 124 -0.71 -19.91 -0.21
N SER A 125 -1.72 -20.40 -0.93
CA SER A 125 -2.13 -21.80 -0.92
C SER A 125 -1.04 -22.73 -1.47
N ASP A 126 -0.25 -22.26 -2.44
CA ASP A 126 0.93 -22.95 -2.99
C ASP A 126 2.16 -22.86 -2.05
N GLY A 127 2.01 -22.25 -0.87
CA GLY A 127 3.00 -22.29 0.22
C GLY A 127 3.86 -21.03 0.38
N ARG A 128 3.55 -19.92 -0.29
CA ARG A 128 4.28 -18.66 -0.06
C ARG A 128 4.10 -18.18 1.39
N ALA A 129 5.22 -17.90 2.05
CA ALA A 129 5.26 -17.62 3.48
C ALA A 129 4.75 -16.23 3.90
N TYR A 130 4.59 -15.29 2.97
CA TYR A 130 4.23 -13.90 3.27
C TYR A 130 3.08 -13.41 2.40
N ARG A 131 2.28 -12.48 2.93
CA ARG A 131 1.13 -11.84 2.28
C ARG A 131 1.50 -10.44 1.78
N THR A 132 0.76 -9.90 0.82
CA THR A 132 0.96 -8.55 0.27
C THR A 132 -0.25 -7.62 0.36
N ILE A 133 -1.40 -8.10 0.85
CA ILE A 133 -2.57 -7.26 1.11
C ILE A 133 -2.35 -6.46 2.41
N ASN A 134 -1.70 -5.32 2.27
CA ASN A 134 -1.19 -4.46 3.35
C ASN A 134 -2.20 -3.43 3.88
N CYS A 135 -3.49 -3.73 3.84
CA CYS A 135 -4.57 -2.93 4.40
C CYS A 135 -5.30 -3.72 5.48
N ASP A 136 -6.03 -3.01 6.34
CA ASP A 136 -6.91 -3.70 7.30
C ASP A 136 -8.17 -4.28 6.61
N ARG A 137 -8.95 -5.04 7.39
CA ARG A 137 -10.16 -5.70 6.90
C ARG A 137 -11.23 -4.69 6.48
N GLU A 138 -11.42 -3.62 7.24
CA GLU A 138 -12.44 -2.61 6.98
C GLU A 138 -12.13 -1.85 5.68
N GLU A 139 -10.88 -1.44 5.48
CA GLU A 139 -10.37 -0.83 4.25
C GLU A 139 -10.61 -1.75 3.04
N LEU A 140 -10.29 -3.04 3.16
CA LEU A 140 -10.45 -4.02 2.08
C LEU A 140 -11.92 -4.23 1.72
N GLU A 141 -12.79 -4.43 2.71
CA GLU A 141 -14.22 -4.61 2.52
C GLU A 141 -14.87 -3.37 1.91
N GLN A 142 -14.53 -2.18 2.41
CA GLN A 142 -15.03 -0.94 1.84
C GLN A 142 -14.62 -0.82 0.37
N PHE A 143 -13.36 -1.07 0.05
CA PHE A 143 -12.88 -1.00 -1.33
C PHE A 143 -13.60 -2.00 -2.24
N ALA A 144 -13.82 -3.23 -1.77
CA ALA A 144 -14.54 -4.25 -2.52
C ALA A 144 -16.02 -3.89 -2.74
N ARG A 145 -16.73 -3.42 -1.70
CA ARG A 145 -18.10 -2.90 -1.81
C ARG A 145 -18.18 -1.77 -2.83
N GLU A 146 -17.24 -0.83 -2.77
CA GLU A 146 -17.19 0.28 -3.70
C GLU A 146 -16.94 -0.18 -5.14
N LEU A 147 -16.20 -1.27 -5.37
CA LEU A 147 -15.98 -1.87 -6.68
C LEU A 147 -17.09 -2.82 -7.14
N GLY A 148 -18.05 -3.19 -6.27
CA GLY A 148 -19.05 -4.22 -6.56
C GLY A 148 -18.44 -5.62 -6.62
N VAL A 149 -17.59 -5.93 -5.63
CA VAL A 149 -16.96 -7.24 -5.43
C VAL A 149 -17.41 -7.78 -4.09
N ASP A 150 -17.93 -9.00 -4.12
CA ASP A 150 -18.26 -9.76 -2.92
C ASP A 150 -17.02 -10.54 -2.48
N LEU A 151 -16.53 -10.24 -1.27
CA LEU A 151 -15.39 -10.95 -0.68
C LEU A 151 -15.87 -12.15 0.11
N ASN A 152 -15.15 -13.26 0.01
CA ASN A 152 -15.33 -14.41 0.88
C ASN A 152 -14.39 -14.35 2.11
N THR A 153 -14.58 -15.25 3.08
CA THR A 153 -13.74 -15.32 4.29
C THR A 153 -12.25 -15.48 3.95
N GLU A 154 -11.94 -16.28 2.93
CA GLU A 154 -10.56 -16.53 2.51
C GLU A 154 -9.88 -15.25 2.02
N ASN A 155 -10.58 -14.39 1.27
CA ASN A 155 -10.05 -13.10 0.83
C ASN A 155 -9.76 -12.19 2.02
N LEU A 156 -10.66 -12.14 2.99
CA LEU A 156 -10.52 -11.31 4.18
C LEU A 156 -9.38 -11.80 5.08
N ASP A 157 -9.10 -13.10 5.08
CA ASP A 157 -8.01 -13.69 5.86
C ASP A 157 -6.63 -13.43 5.24
N LEU A 158 -6.54 -12.93 4.00
CA LEU A 158 -5.28 -12.54 3.36
C LEU A 158 -4.79 -11.15 3.76
N CYS A 159 -5.66 -10.28 4.29
CA CYS A 159 -5.28 -8.93 4.68
C CYS A 159 -4.42 -8.92 5.96
N PHE A 160 -3.57 -7.91 6.10
CA PHE A 160 -2.85 -7.63 7.33
C PHE A 160 -2.61 -6.13 7.47
N THR A 161 -2.66 -5.66 8.72
CA THR A 161 -2.29 -4.29 9.03
C THR A 161 -0.77 -4.18 9.09
N GLN A 162 -0.19 -3.36 8.21
CA GLN A 162 1.22 -3.01 8.31
C GLN A 162 1.43 -2.09 9.50
N VAL A 163 2.16 -2.58 10.51
CA VAL A 163 2.55 -1.78 11.68
C VAL A 163 3.98 -1.28 11.47
N PRO A 164 4.22 0.05 11.44
CA PRO A 164 5.57 0.57 11.29
C PRO A 164 6.42 0.22 12.52
N LEU A 165 7.63 -0.25 12.28
CA LEU A 165 8.64 -0.46 13.30
C LEU A 165 9.42 0.83 13.55
N THR A 166 9.81 1.09 14.79
CA THR A 166 10.77 2.14 15.13
C THR A 166 12.16 1.75 14.63
N PHE A 167 13.05 2.74 14.50
CA PHE A 167 14.43 2.46 14.11
C PHE A 167 15.11 1.45 15.04
N GLU A 168 14.88 1.56 16.35
CA GLU A 168 15.43 0.62 17.33
C GLU A 168 14.90 -0.80 17.14
N GLU A 169 13.60 -0.95 16.86
CA GLU A 169 12.99 -2.26 16.58
C GLU A 169 13.53 -2.85 15.28
N VAL A 170 13.67 -2.05 14.22
CA VAL A 170 14.28 -2.50 12.96
C VAL A 170 15.72 -2.93 13.20
N TYR A 171 16.54 -2.12 13.87
CA TYR A 171 17.93 -2.43 14.17
C TYR A 171 18.07 -3.73 14.94
N ARG A 172 17.24 -3.93 15.98
CA ARG A 172 17.22 -5.17 16.76
C ARG A 172 16.80 -6.36 15.91
N VAL A 173 15.74 -6.24 15.09
CA VAL A 173 15.29 -7.31 14.20
C VAL A 173 16.34 -7.66 13.14
N THR A 174 17.01 -6.67 12.57
CA THR A 174 18.10 -6.87 11.60
C THR A 174 19.26 -7.63 12.23
N LEU A 175 19.76 -7.17 13.39
CA LEU A 175 20.79 -7.88 14.16
C LEU A 175 20.40 -9.34 14.43
N LEU A 176 19.15 -9.56 14.85
CA LEU A 176 18.63 -10.90 15.14
C LEU A 176 18.51 -11.78 13.88
N SER A 177 18.16 -11.20 12.73
CA SER A 177 18.01 -11.92 11.46
C SER A 177 19.35 -12.33 10.83
N GLU A 178 20.43 -11.60 11.13
CA GLU A 178 21.78 -11.91 10.65
C GLU A 178 22.48 -12.98 11.51
N MET A 179 22.01 -13.21 12.74
CA MET A 179 22.54 -14.25 13.61
C MET A 179 21.99 -15.63 13.21
N LYS A 180 22.80 -16.39 12.47
CA LYS A 180 22.50 -17.75 11.98
C LYS A 180 22.17 -18.79 13.06
N ASP A 181 22.44 -18.50 14.34
CA ASP A 181 22.44 -19.47 15.43
C ASP A 181 21.28 -19.32 16.44
N TYR A 182 20.28 -18.49 16.17
CA TYR A 182 19.13 -18.27 17.08
C TYR A 182 17.83 -18.87 16.52
N PRO A 183 17.64 -20.21 16.60
CA PRO A 183 16.57 -20.92 15.90
C PRO A 183 15.19 -20.82 16.55
N PHE A 184 15.09 -20.38 17.82
CA PHE A 184 13.83 -20.42 18.56
C PHE A 184 13.34 -19.06 19.00
N LYS A 185 12.02 -18.93 18.96
CA LYS A 185 11.29 -17.73 19.31
C LYS A 185 10.01 -18.08 20.05
N LEU A 186 9.78 -17.41 21.17
CA LEU A 186 8.57 -17.49 21.97
C LEU A 186 8.03 -16.07 22.13
N VAL A 187 6.71 -15.91 22.04
CA VAL A 187 6.04 -14.65 22.34
C VAL A 187 5.27 -14.84 23.64
N TYR A 188 5.55 -14.00 24.62
CA TYR A 188 4.80 -13.93 25.87
C TYR A 188 4.00 -12.64 25.91
N ASP A 189 2.74 -12.73 26.31
CA ASP A 189 1.96 -11.59 26.76
C ASP A 189 2.20 -11.43 28.27
N ARG A 190 2.83 -10.32 28.67
CA ARG A 190 3.16 -10.02 30.08
C ARG A 190 2.16 -9.08 30.73
N GLY A 191 1.09 -8.70 30.03
CA GLY A 191 0.04 -7.83 30.54
C GLY A 191 0.27 -6.34 30.26
N ASP A 192 1.51 -5.85 30.41
CA ASP A 192 1.94 -4.47 30.12
C ASP A 192 2.88 -4.37 28.90
N HIS A 193 3.36 -5.50 28.40
CA HIS A 193 4.15 -5.61 27.18
C HIS A 193 4.01 -7.00 26.56
N PHE A 194 4.36 -7.11 25.28
CA PHE A 194 4.68 -8.39 24.67
C PHE A 194 6.19 -8.60 24.70
N GLU A 195 6.60 -9.83 24.97
CA GLU A 195 7.98 -10.22 25.11
C GLU A 195 8.31 -11.29 24.07
N VAL A 196 9.12 -10.93 23.07
CA VAL A 196 9.69 -11.89 22.12
C VAL A 196 11.01 -12.38 22.69
N VAL A 197 11.01 -13.62 23.17
CA VAL A 197 12.20 -14.29 23.66
C VAL A 197 12.80 -15.10 22.54
N ILE A 198 14.09 -14.89 22.30
CA ILE A 198 14.87 -15.54 21.25
C ILE A 198 15.98 -16.34 21.91
N LEU A 199 15.98 -17.66 21.70
CA LEU A 199 16.90 -18.59 22.36
C LEU A 199 17.95 -19.10 21.37
N ASN A 200 19.18 -19.25 21.87
CA ASN A 200 20.25 -19.99 21.23
C ASN A 200 20.74 -21.08 22.17
N GLU A 201 20.13 -22.25 22.04
CA GLU A 201 20.49 -23.39 22.85
C GLU A 201 21.77 -24.08 22.39
N GLY A 202 22.09 -24.02 21.09
CA GLY A 202 23.32 -24.59 20.54
C GLY A 202 24.58 -23.98 21.15
N ARG A 203 24.51 -22.71 21.58
CA ARG A 203 25.61 -22.00 22.24
C ARG A 203 25.49 -21.90 23.77
N LYS A 204 24.42 -22.44 24.38
CA LYS A 204 24.12 -22.27 25.83
C LYS A 204 24.22 -20.81 26.30
N GLN A 205 23.84 -19.86 25.44
CA GLN A 205 23.87 -18.44 25.76
C GLN A 205 22.51 -17.95 26.23
N PHE A 206 22.52 -16.87 27.03
CA PHE A 206 21.32 -16.28 27.61
C PHE A 206 20.27 -15.91 26.53
N PRO A 207 18.97 -16.02 26.83
CA PRO A 207 17.92 -15.54 25.94
C PRO A 207 18.09 -14.05 25.66
N PHE A 208 18.00 -13.67 24.39
CA PHE A 208 17.76 -12.27 24.02
C PHE A 208 16.27 -12.00 24.06
N THR A 209 15.91 -10.87 24.67
CA THR A 209 14.52 -10.55 24.90
C THR A 209 14.18 -9.18 24.31
N LEU A 210 13.26 -9.16 23.35
CA LEU A 210 12.66 -7.94 22.83
C LEU A 210 11.33 -7.69 23.55
N LYS A 211 11.27 -6.59 24.30
CA LYS A 211 10.04 -6.14 24.97
C LYS A 211 9.40 -5.04 24.14
N VAL A 212 8.14 -5.23 23.79
CA VAL A 212 7.33 -4.27 23.06
C VAL A 212 6.19 -3.83 23.97
N PHE A 213 6.37 -2.66 24.58
CA PHE A 213 5.43 -2.07 25.54
C PHE A 213 4.23 -1.45 24.82
N TYR A 214 3.10 -1.40 25.52
CA TYR A 214 1.88 -0.75 25.05
C TYR A 214 1.18 -0.01 26.20
N GLY A 215 0.50 1.08 25.92
CA GLY A 215 -0.31 1.81 26.89
C GLY A 215 -1.55 1.04 27.38
N GLN A 216 -2.30 1.58 28.34
CA GLN A 216 -3.39 0.84 29.00
C GLN A 216 -4.63 0.59 28.12
N ALA A 217 -4.69 1.13 26.91
CA ALA A 217 -5.82 0.97 26.02
C ALA A 217 -5.81 -0.42 25.34
N GLN A 218 -6.95 -1.12 25.39
CA GLN A 218 -7.10 -2.45 24.78
C GLN A 218 -6.86 -2.44 23.26
N SER A 219 -7.19 -1.35 22.58
CA SER A 219 -6.93 -1.15 21.15
C SER A 219 -5.42 -1.09 20.84
N GLU A 220 -4.64 -0.51 21.74
CA GLU A 220 -3.18 -0.39 21.63
C GLU A 220 -2.51 -1.75 21.84
N LYS A 221 -2.99 -2.53 22.81
CA LYS A 221 -2.58 -3.93 23.03
C LYS A 221 -2.74 -4.77 21.77
N GLN A 222 -3.85 -4.62 21.05
CA GLN A 222 -4.12 -5.40 19.84
C GLN A 222 -3.20 -5.00 18.67
N GLN A 223 -2.95 -3.70 18.48
CA GLN A 223 -1.98 -3.23 17.48
C GLN A 223 -0.56 -3.73 17.78
N ILE A 224 -0.16 -3.70 19.04
CA ILE A 224 1.18 -4.13 19.46
C ILE A 224 1.32 -5.65 19.35
N ARG A 225 0.25 -6.42 19.60
CA ARG A 225 0.24 -7.86 19.30
C ARG A 225 0.48 -8.16 17.82
N LEU A 226 -0.19 -7.45 16.92
CA LEU A 226 0.02 -7.60 15.47
C LEU A 226 1.46 -7.25 15.06
N LYS A 227 2.04 -6.23 15.69
CA LYS A 227 3.44 -5.82 15.50
C LYS A 227 4.40 -6.92 15.93
N VAL A 228 4.16 -7.50 17.09
CA VAL A 228 4.95 -8.59 17.65
C VAL A 228 4.84 -9.85 16.80
N ASP A 229 3.66 -10.17 16.29
CA ASP A 229 3.47 -11.30 15.36
C ASP A 229 4.21 -11.09 14.04
N ALA A 230 4.26 -9.85 13.52
CA ALA A 230 5.03 -9.52 12.33
C ALA A 230 6.54 -9.68 12.55
N ILE A 231 7.06 -9.15 13.68
CA ILE A 231 8.46 -9.33 14.10
C ILE A 231 8.77 -10.83 14.30
N TYR A 232 7.87 -11.55 14.95
CA TYR A 232 8.01 -12.98 15.14
C TYR A 232 8.14 -13.68 13.79
N ARG A 233 7.30 -13.36 12.80
CA ARG A 233 7.30 -14.03 11.48
C ARG A 233 8.52 -13.68 10.62
N SER A 234 9.12 -12.50 10.75
CA SER A 234 10.27 -12.07 9.93
C SER A 234 11.59 -12.79 10.30
N ILE A 235 11.68 -13.36 11.49
CA ILE A 235 12.86 -14.13 11.93
C ILE A 235 12.80 -15.54 11.33
N PRO A 236 13.82 -16.04 10.62
CA PRO A 236 13.82 -17.39 10.03
C PRO A 236 13.55 -18.47 11.08
N LYS A 237 12.70 -19.47 10.77
CA LYS A 237 12.55 -20.67 11.60
C LYS A 237 13.57 -21.71 11.16
N LEU A 238 14.45 -22.14 12.05
CA LEU A 238 15.10 -23.44 11.94
C LEU A 238 14.23 -24.48 12.67
N PRO A 239 14.22 -25.75 12.24
CA PRO A 239 13.51 -26.80 12.95
C PRO A 239 14.03 -26.91 14.39
N ALA A 240 13.10 -27.13 15.32
CA ALA A 240 13.46 -27.36 16.70
C ALA A 240 14.17 -28.72 16.85
N PRO A 241 15.31 -28.81 17.56
CA PRO A 241 16.15 -30.00 17.69
C PRO A 241 15.53 -31.11 18.55
N TRP A 242 14.29 -30.94 19.02
CA TRP A 242 13.51 -31.95 19.75
C TRP A 242 12.35 -32.52 18.94
N LYS A 243 12.36 -32.32 17.62
CA LYS A 243 11.56 -33.13 16.69
C LYS A 243 12.47 -34.13 15.98
N ASP A 244 13.01 -35.06 16.77
CA ASP A 244 13.46 -36.40 16.38
C ASP A 244 13.19 -37.33 17.57
#